data_AF-A0AAN8X0G9-F1
#
_entry.id   AF-A0AAN8X0G9-F1
#
_cell.length_a   1.000
_cell.length_b   1.000
_cell.length_c   1.000
_cell.angle_alpha   90.00
_cell.angle_beta   90.00
_cell.angle_gamma   90.00
#
_symmetry.space_group_name_H-M   'P 1'
#
loop_
_entity.id
_entity.type
_entity.pdbx_description
1 polymer ?
#
loop_
_entity_poly.entity_id
_entity_poly.type
_entity_poly.pdbx_seq_one_letter_code
_entity_poly.pdbx_strand_id
1 'polypeptide(L)'
;MMMSILWYYRPEHTDSGRRPEDLPDEIFASKHRDHLSVACIDDLCFVLTFNEYCRYRRFLRLLQEGVCPVTTPVPGPEEGYCRKDRQPPGCVVPERLFFCRRVYDYRQKRLLKNPY
;
A
#
# COMPACT_ATOMS: atom_id res chain seq x y z
N MET A 1 3.85 -23.76 12.41
CA MET A 1 2.53 -23.30 11.94
C MET A 1 2.67 -22.81 10.51
N MET A 2 1.75 -23.18 9.61
CA MET A 2 1.74 -22.72 8.22
C MET A 2 0.68 -21.64 8.04
N MET A 3 0.94 -20.67 7.17
CA MET A 3 0.03 -19.58 6.84
C MET A 3 -0.20 -19.50 5.33
N SER A 4 -1.44 -19.27 4.93
CA SER A 4 -1.75 -18.93 3.54
C SER A 4 -1.51 -17.44 3.31
N ILE A 5 -0.80 -17.10 2.24
CA ILE A 5 -0.50 -15.71 1.86
C ILE A 5 -0.97 -15.40 0.44
N LEU A 6 -1.08 -14.10 0.15
CA LEU A 6 -1.24 -13.57 -1.19
C LEU A 6 -0.07 -12.64 -1.49
N TRP A 7 0.55 -12.81 -2.65
CA TRP A 7 1.73 -12.05 -3.03
C TRP A 7 1.41 -10.64 -3.53
N TYR A 8 2.25 -9.70 -3.10
CA TYR A 8 2.41 -8.41 -3.77
C TYR A 8 3.69 -8.43 -4.60
N TYR A 9 3.67 -7.71 -5.71
CA TYR A 9 4.81 -7.58 -6.61
C TYR A 9 5.29 -6.13 -6.62
N ARG A 10 6.61 -5.92 -6.55
CA ARG A 10 7.19 -4.64 -6.93
C ARG A 10 7.21 -4.52 -8.46
N PRO A 11 7.26 -3.30 -9.03
CA PRO A 11 7.34 -3.12 -10.47
C PRO A 11 8.48 -3.90 -11.12
N GLU A 12 9.63 -3.97 -10.45
CA GLU A 12 10.83 -4.71 -10.90
C GLU A 12 10.61 -6.22 -11.01
N HIS A 13 9.64 -6.77 -10.26
CA HIS A 13 9.33 -8.19 -10.27
C HIS A 13 8.29 -8.56 -11.35
N THR A 14 7.81 -7.58 -12.11
CA THR A 14 6.92 -7.83 -13.25
C THR A 14 7.71 -7.97 -14.53
N ASP A 15 7.20 -8.75 -15.48
CA ASP A 15 7.84 -8.94 -16.79
C ASP A 15 8.03 -7.62 -17.57
N SER A 16 7.21 -6.60 -17.29
CA SER A 16 7.33 -5.27 -17.91
C SER A 16 8.35 -4.37 -17.20
N GLY A 17 8.85 -4.75 -16.03
CA GLY A 17 9.73 -3.95 -15.18
C GLY A 17 9.08 -2.67 -14.65
N ARG A 18 9.91 -1.84 -14.01
CA ARG A 18 9.50 -0.51 -13.53
C ARG A 18 9.32 0.44 -14.72
N ARG A 19 8.16 1.09 -14.77
CA ARG A 19 7.83 2.12 -15.75
C ARG A 19 8.00 3.53 -15.14
N PRO A 20 8.17 4.58 -15.96
CA PRO A 20 8.36 5.95 -15.47
C PRO A 20 7.21 6.50 -14.61
N GLU A 21 6.00 5.96 -14.80
CA GLU A 21 4.79 6.32 -14.07
C GLU A 21 4.66 5.64 -12.70
N ASP A 22 5.49 4.63 -12.41
CA ASP A 22 5.45 3.85 -11.19
C ASP A 22 6.19 4.59 -10.07
N LEU A 23 5.52 4.81 -8.94
CA LEU A 23 6.12 5.50 -7.82
C LEU A 23 7.03 4.57 -7.00
N PRO A 24 8.01 5.09 -6.24
CA PRO A 24 8.95 4.28 -5.46
C PRO A 24 8.27 3.29 -4.50
N ASP A 25 7.24 3.76 -3.79
CA ASP A 25 6.50 2.99 -2.77
C ASP A 25 5.35 2.15 -3.36
N GLU A 26 5.24 2.07 -4.70
CA GLU A 26 4.15 1.37 -5.36
C GLU A 26 4.40 -0.14 -5.42
N ILE A 27 3.39 -0.91 -5.05
CA ILE A 27 3.34 -2.37 -5.20
C ILE A 27 2.01 -2.80 -5.81
N PHE A 28 1.98 -4.00 -6.40
CA PHE A 28 0.83 -4.55 -7.10
C PHE A 28 0.31 -5.78 -6.38
N ALA A 29 -0.95 -5.72 -5.93
CA ALA A 29 -1.63 -6.88 -5.35
C ALA A 29 -1.79 -7.97 -6.41
N SER A 30 -1.70 -9.25 -6.03
CA SER A 30 -1.95 -10.37 -6.93
C SER A 30 -2.85 -11.43 -6.29
N LYS A 31 -3.51 -12.23 -7.13
CA LYS A 31 -4.21 -13.46 -6.72
C LYS A 31 -3.28 -14.67 -6.60
N HIS A 32 -1.97 -14.45 -6.67
CA HIS A 32 -0.99 -15.50 -6.45
C HIS A 32 -0.99 -15.90 -4.98
N ARG A 33 -1.50 -17.10 -4.70
CA ARG A 33 -1.62 -17.68 -3.36
C ARG A 33 -0.52 -18.69 -3.11
N ASP A 34 0.01 -18.69 -1.89
CA ASP A 34 1.02 -19.64 -1.44
C ASP A 34 0.83 -20.02 0.05
N HIS A 35 1.59 -21.01 0.52
CA HIS A 35 1.64 -21.47 1.91
C HIS A 35 3.07 -21.42 2.42
N LEU A 36 3.36 -20.51 3.35
CA LEU A 36 4.68 -20.35 3.96
C LEU A 36 4.65 -20.66 5.45
N SER A 37 5.79 -21.07 5.99
CA SER A 37 5.99 -21.14 7.44
C SER A 37 5.89 -19.74 8.02
N VAL A 38 5.22 -19.60 9.17
CA VAL A 38 5.18 -18.34 9.93
C VAL A 38 6.59 -17.90 10.34
N ALA A 39 7.54 -18.84 10.44
CA ALA A 39 8.93 -18.54 10.72
C ALA A 39 9.65 -17.76 9.60
N CYS A 40 9.06 -17.63 8.41
CA CYS A 40 9.59 -16.85 7.30
C CYS A 40 9.10 -15.39 7.28
N ILE A 41 8.34 -14.96 8.30
CA ILE A 41 7.86 -13.58 8.40
C ILE A 41 8.90 -12.75 9.15
N ASP A 42 9.50 -11.78 8.45
CA ASP A 42 10.49 -10.90 9.06
C ASP A 42 9.84 -9.73 9.82
N ASP A 43 8.82 -9.09 9.24
CA ASP A 43 8.29 -7.82 9.75
C ASP A 43 6.87 -7.49 9.26
N LEU A 44 6.25 -6.48 9.88
CA LEU A 44 4.98 -5.88 9.49
C LEU A 44 5.22 -4.68 8.57
N CYS A 45 4.42 -4.58 7.49
CA CYS A 45 4.32 -3.38 6.67
C CYS A 45 2.85 -2.99 6.44
N PHE A 46 2.64 -1.76 5.98
CA PHE A 46 1.33 -1.19 5.69
C PHE A 46 1.17 -1.01 4.19
N VAL A 47 0.04 -1.47 3.65
CA VAL A 47 -0.32 -1.30 2.24
C VAL A 47 -1.61 -0.48 2.15
N LEU A 48 -1.45 0.78 1.73
CA LEU A 48 -2.54 1.73 1.61
C LEU A 48 -3.16 1.70 0.22
N THR A 49 -4.43 2.06 0.12
CA THR A 49 -5.00 2.56 -1.14
C THR A 49 -4.29 3.85 -1.52
N PHE A 50 -4.33 4.22 -2.81
CA PHE A 50 -3.67 5.44 -3.26
C PHE A 50 -4.19 6.71 -2.55
N ASN A 51 -5.50 6.78 -2.30
CA ASN A 51 -6.11 7.90 -1.60
C ASN A 51 -5.65 8.00 -0.13
N GLU A 52 -5.56 6.86 0.56
CA GLU A 52 -5.01 6.78 1.92
C GLU A 52 -3.54 7.22 1.93
N TYR A 53 -2.73 6.72 1.00
CA TYR A 53 -1.32 7.09 0.87
C TYR A 53 -1.14 8.59 0.61
N CYS A 54 -1.90 9.19 -0.31
CA CYS A 54 -1.86 10.63 -0.57
C CYS A 54 -2.19 11.46 0.67
N ARG A 55 -3.22 11.07 1.45
CA ARG A 55 -3.55 11.73 2.72
C ARG A 55 -2.42 11.58 3.74
N TYR A 56 -1.83 10.39 3.84
CA TYR A 56 -0.71 10.13 4.75
C TYR A 56 0.52 10.96 4.40
N ARG A 57 0.92 11.00 3.12
CA ARG A 57 2.05 11.82 2.65
C ARG A 57 1.82 13.31 2.89
N ARG A 58 0.59 13.81 2.71
CA ARG A 58 0.23 15.19 3.05
C ARG A 58 0.37 15.45 4.55
N PHE A 59 -0.13 14.56 5.40
CA PHE A 59 0.02 14.68 6.85
C PHE A 59 1.50 14.72 7.28
N LEU A 60 2.35 13.86 6.73
CA LEU A 60 3.79 13.88 7.01
C LEU A 60 4.46 15.18 6.60
N ARG A 61 4.10 15.75 5.44
CA ARG A 61 4.64 17.05 4.99
C ARG A 61 4.25 18.18 5.95
N LEU A 62 2.99 18.23 6.36
CA LEU A 62 2.53 19.23 7.32
C LEU A 62 3.29 19.13 8.65
N LEU A 63 3.50 17.90 9.14
CA LEU A 63 4.27 17.68 10.37
C LEU A 63 5.72 18.12 10.24
N GLN A 64 6.36 17.85 9.10
CA GLN A 64 7.73 18.29 8.81
C GLN A 64 7.85 19.82 8.73
N GLU A 65 6.83 20.49 8.21
CA GLU A 65 6.76 21.95 8.10
C GLU A 65 6.29 22.63 9.41
N GLY A 66 5.92 21.85 10.44
CA GLY A 66 5.38 22.37 11.69
C GLY A 66 4.01 23.04 11.54
N VAL A 67 3.29 22.73 10.46
CA VAL A 67 1.99 23.34 10.14
C VAL A 67 0.88 22.52 10.79
N CYS A 68 0.09 23.16 11.65
CA CYS A 68 -1.13 22.55 12.17
C CYS A 68 -2.12 22.31 11.02
N PRO A 69 -2.72 21.12 10.91
CA PRO A 69 -3.65 20.83 9.83
C PRO A 69 -4.84 21.77 9.89
N VAL A 70 -4.93 22.69 8.93
CA VAL A 70 -6.15 23.48 8.67
C VAL A 70 -7.26 22.50 8.29
N THR A 71 -8.48 22.76 8.77
CA THR A 71 -9.70 22.01 8.44
C THR A 71 -9.69 21.69 6.95
N THR A 72 -9.52 20.41 6.63
CA THR A 72 -9.36 19.99 5.24
C THR A 72 -10.74 19.94 4.59
N PRO A 73 -10.94 20.50 3.38
CA PRO A 73 -12.25 20.45 2.70
C PRO A 73 -12.64 19.03 2.27
N VAL A 74 -11.67 18.10 2.27
CA VAL A 74 -11.91 16.67 2.07
C VAL A 74 -12.53 16.09 3.33
N PRO A 75 -13.74 15.51 3.25
CA PRO A 75 -14.36 14.83 4.38
C PRO A 75 -13.44 13.76 4.97
N GLY A 76 -13.55 13.57 6.28
CA GLY A 76 -12.93 12.43 6.95
C GLY A 76 -13.46 11.10 6.39
N PRO A 77 -12.81 9.97 6.72
CA PRO A 77 -13.36 8.66 6.39
C PRO A 77 -14.78 8.54 6.95
N GLU A 78 -15.72 8.01 6.17
CA GLU A 78 -17.10 7.82 6.63
C GLU A 78 -17.16 6.94 7.88
N GLU A 79 -18.17 7.16 8.72
CA GLU A 79 -18.46 6.28 9.85
C GLU A 79 -18.67 4.85 9.33
N GLY A 80 -17.93 3.90 9.89
CA GLY A 80 -17.91 2.52 9.39
C GLY A 80 -16.87 2.23 8.30
N TYR A 81 -15.92 3.13 8.03
CA TYR A 81 -14.81 2.81 7.12
C TYR A 81 -13.99 1.60 7.58
N CYS A 82 -14.18 0.46 6.93
CA CYS A 82 -13.62 -0.85 7.32
C CYS A 82 -12.08 -0.90 7.39
N ARG A 83 -11.37 0.09 6.82
CA ARG A 83 -9.91 0.16 6.80
C ARG A 83 -9.35 1.21 7.78
N LYS A 84 -10.18 1.80 8.64
CA LYS A 84 -9.75 2.77 9.66
C LYS A 84 -8.63 2.20 10.55
N ASP A 85 -8.78 0.95 10.98
CA ASP A 85 -7.81 0.28 11.85
C ASP A 85 -6.60 -0.30 11.10
N ARG A 86 -6.55 -0.11 9.77
CA ARG A 86 -5.45 -0.56 8.90
C ARG A 86 -4.52 0.58 8.49
N GLN A 87 -4.73 1.79 9.03
CA GLN A 87 -3.82 2.90 8.82
C GLN A 87 -2.57 2.76 9.70
N PRO A 88 -1.39 3.21 9.23
CA PRO A 88 -0.20 3.30 10.06
C PRO A 88 -0.45 4.23 11.27
N PRO A 89 -0.04 3.84 12.49
CA PRO A 89 -0.12 4.70 13.65
C PRO A 89 0.98 5.76 13.56
N GLY A 90 0.60 7.03 13.39
CA GLY A 90 1.55 8.14 13.35
C GLY A 90 2.61 8.03 12.24
N CYS A 91 3.86 8.34 12.56
CA CYS A 91 4.98 8.28 11.61
C CYS A 91 5.57 6.86 11.58
N VAL A 92 5.49 6.20 10.43
CA VAL A 92 6.09 4.89 10.18
C VAL A 92 7.31 5.07 9.27
N VAL A 93 8.33 4.23 9.46
CA VAL A 93 9.52 4.23 8.62
C VAL A 93 9.13 4.04 7.14
N PRO A 94 9.69 4.82 6.19
CA PRO A 94 9.27 4.78 4.79
C PRO A 94 9.32 3.39 4.16
N GLU A 95 10.29 2.57 4.56
CA GLU A 95 10.49 1.21 4.04
C GLU A 95 9.37 0.22 4.41
N ARG A 96 8.54 0.55 5.41
CA ARG A 96 7.38 -0.27 5.82
C ARG A 96 6.05 0.29 5.29
N LEU A 97 6.08 1.34 4.47
CA LEU A 97 4.89 1.97 3.93
C LEU A 97 4.85 1.81 2.41
N PHE A 98 3.80 1.13 1.93
CA PHE A 98 3.55 0.94 0.51
C PHE A 98 2.14 1.39 0.16
N PHE A 99 1.89 1.54 -1.15
CA PHE A 99 0.54 1.71 -1.66
C PHE A 99 0.28 0.84 -2.87
N CYS A 100 -1.00 0.56 -3.10
CA CYS A 100 -1.46 -0.26 -4.21
C CYS A 100 -2.68 0.40 -4.90
N ARG A 101 -2.56 0.63 -6.21
CA ARG A 101 -3.66 1.14 -7.08
C ARG A 101 -3.93 0.27 -8.30
N ARG A 102 -3.16 -0.81 -8.47
CA ARG A 102 -3.24 -1.74 -9.60
C ARG A 102 -3.06 -3.17 -9.12
N VAL A 103 -3.65 -4.10 -9.85
CA VAL A 103 -3.57 -5.54 -9.58
C VAL A 103 -2.73 -6.18 -10.67
N TYR A 104 -1.77 -7.01 -10.27
CA TYR A 104 -0.95 -7.79 -11.19
C TYR A 104 -1.54 -9.18 -11.40
N ASP A 105 -1.96 -9.46 -12.64
CA ASP A 105 -2.31 -10.80 -13.07
C ASP A 105 -1.03 -11.58 -13.37
N TYR A 106 -0.58 -12.37 -12.40
CA TYR A 106 0.66 -13.14 -12.52
C TYR A 106 0.58 -14.24 -13.59
N ARG A 107 -0.63 -14.67 -13.98
CA ARG A 107 -0.83 -15.71 -15.00
C ARG A 107 -0.75 -15.12 -16.39
N GLN A 108 -1.38 -13.96 -16.59
CA GLN A 108 -1.43 -13.27 -17.89
C GLN A 108 -0.35 -12.19 -18.04
N LYS A 109 0.49 -12.00 -17.01
CA LYS A 109 1.63 -11.09 -17.02
C LYS A 109 1.25 -9.64 -17.34
N ARG A 110 0.11 -9.18 -16.81
CA ARG A 110 -0.42 -7.84 -17.09
C ARG A 110 -0.94 -7.12 -15.85
N LEU A 111 -0.91 -5.79 -15.91
CA LEU A 111 -1.50 -4.92 -14.90
C LEU A 111 -2.96 -4.60 -15.23
N LEU A 112 -3.80 -4.66 -14.21
CA LEU A 112 -5.21 -4.31 -14.24
C LEU A 112 -5.45 -3.13 -13.31
N LYS A 113 -6.45 -2.30 -13.61
CA LYS A 113 -6.92 -1.29 -12.66
C LYS A 113 -7.45 -2.00 -11.42
N ASN A 114 -7.11 -1.49 -10.23
CA ASN A 114 -7.66 -2.03 -9.00
C ASN A 114 -9.16 -1.67 -8.95
N PRO A 115 -10.08 -2.64 -8.76
CA PRO A 115 -11.52 -2.38 -8.74
C PRO A 115 -12.01 -1.65 -7.47
N TYR A 116 -11.12 -1.26 -6.57
CA TYR A 116 -11.41 -0.62 -5.28
C TYR A 116 -10.74 0.74 -5.16
#